data_AF-A0A227J2M6-F1
#
_entry.id   AF-A0A227J2M6-F1
#
_cell.length_a   1.000
_cell.length_b   1.000
_cell.length_c   1.000
_cell.angle_alpha   90.00
_cell.angle_beta   90.00
_cell.angle_gamma   90.00
#
_symmetry.space_group_name_H-M   'P 1'
#
loop_
_entity.id
_entity.type
_entity.pdbx_description
1 polymer ?
#
loop_
_entity_poly.entity_id
_entity_poly.type
_entity_poly.pdbx_seq_one_letter_code
_entity_poly.pdbx_strand_id
1 'polypeptide(L)'
;LFTDLQPTLKQIGDIERILARLALRSARPRDMARLRHAMQQLPELESLTASLTHPYLVKLAQYAAPIDEVCELLERAIKENPPVVIRDGGVIAE
;
A
#
# COMPACT_ATOMS: atom_id res chain seq x y z
N LEU A 1 -11.53 1.24 -18.45
CA LEU A 1 -10.94 0.23 -17.54
C LEU A 1 -9.42 0.24 -17.56
N PHE A 2 -8.72 -0.14 -18.64
CA PHE A 2 -7.24 -0.13 -18.63
C PHE A 2 -6.66 1.27 -18.37
N THR A 3 -7.18 2.29 -19.06
CA THR A 3 -6.77 3.69 -18.91
C THR A 3 -6.97 4.22 -17.49
N ASP A 4 -7.93 3.65 -16.75
CA ASP A 4 -8.28 4.06 -15.39
C ASP A 4 -7.50 3.24 -14.34
N LEU A 5 -7.27 1.94 -14.59
CA LEU A 5 -6.54 1.04 -13.70
C LEU A 5 -5.02 1.28 -13.72
N GLN A 6 -4.45 1.56 -14.89
CA GLN A 6 -2.98 1.68 -15.02
C GLN A 6 -2.41 2.79 -14.11
N PRO A 7 -3.00 3.99 -14.03
CA PRO A 7 -2.55 5.02 -13.08
C PRO A 7 -2.62 4.58 -11.62
N THR A 8 -3.73 3.99 -11.17
CA THR A 8 -3.92 3.54 -9.78
C THR A 8 -2.92 2.44 -9.42
N LEU A 9 -2.74 1.42 -10.28
CA LEU A 9 -1.76 0.36 -10.07
C LEU A 9 -0.31 0.90 -10.05
N LYS A 10 -0.02 1.95 -10.81
CA LYS A 10 1.31 2.59 -10.79
C LYS A 10 1.62 3.25 -9.44
N GLN A 11 0.61 3.76 -8.73
CA GLN A 11 0.77 4.37 -7.41
C GLN A 11 1.11 3.34 -6.32
N ILE A 12 0.60 2.11 -6.46
CA ILE A 12 0.89 0.98 -5.54
C ILE A 12 2.39 0.66 -5.51
N GLY A 13 3.04 0.71 -6.68
CA GLY A 13 4.47 0.48 -6.80
C GLY A 13 4.90 -0.94 -6.43
N ASP A 14 6.12 -1.07 -5.90
CA ASP A 14 6.78 -2.37 -5.64
C ASP A 14 6.59 -2.82 -4.17
N ILE A 15 5.38 -3.31 -3.86
CA ILE A 15 5.03 -3.83 -2.53
C ILE A 15 5.81 -5.11 -2.22
N GLU A 16 6.01 -5.99 -3.20
CA GLU A 16 6.63 -7.30 -2.98
C GLU A 16 8.02 -7.16 -2.35
N ARG A 17 8.84 -6.24 -2.86
CA ARG A 17 10.16 -5.98 -2.29
C ARG A 17 10.10 -5.32 -0.90
N ILE A 18 9.07 -4.53 -0.62
CA ILE A 18 8.85 -3.97 0.72
C ILE A 18 8.52 -5.09 1.71
N LEU A 19 7.61 -5.99 1.36
CA LEU A 19 7.24 -7.14 2.17
C LEU A 19 8.42 -8.08 2.42
N ALA A 20 9.25 -8.33 1.41
CA ALA A 20 10.47 -9.11 1.58
C ALA A 20 11.43 -8.47 2.62
N ARG A 21 11.63 -7.15 2.57
CA ARG A 21 12.43 -6.43 3.58
C ARG A 21 11.78 -6.45 4.97
N LEU A 22 10.45 -6.36 5.02
CA LEU A 22 9.68 -6.42 6.28
C LEU A 22 9.83 -7.78 6.95
N ALA A 23 9.70 -8.87 6.19
CA ALA A 23 9.90 -10.24 6.67
C ALA A 23 11.32 -10.44 7.25
N LEU A 24 12.32 -9.82 6.64
CA LEU A 24 13.71 -9.82 7.10
C LEU A 24 14.01 -8.78 8.20
N ARG A 25 13.00 -8.06 8.71
CA ARG A 25 13.14 -6.97 9.70
C ARG A 25 14.16 -5.90 9.30
N SER A 26 14.28 -5.65 8.00
CA SER A 26 15.23 -4.71 7.38
C SER A 26 14.55 -3.58 6.62
N ALA A 27 13.22 -3.51 6.67
CA ALA A 27 12.44 -2.44 6.06
C ALA A 27 12.79 -1.08 6.66
N ARG A 28 12.89 -0.06 5.80
CA ARG A 28 13.21 1.31 6.19
C ARG A 28 11.93 2.10 6.49
N PRO A 29 12.00 3.22 7.23
CA PRO A 29 10.82 4.05 7.48
C PRO A 29 10.09 4.48 6.20
N ARG A 30 10.82 4.84 5.14
CA ARG A 30 10.24 5.15 3.83
C ARG A 30 9.55 3.97 3.15
N ASP A 31 9.94 2.73 3.44
CA ASP A 31 9.22 1.56 2.95
C ASP A 31 7.83 1.47 3.58
N MET A 32 7.70 1.82 4.87
CA MET A 32 6.41 1.87 5.56
C MET A 32 5.52 2.99 5.02
N ALA A 33 6.09 4.17 4.72
CA ALA A 33 5.33 5.25 4.07
C ALA A 33 4.84 4.86 2.66
N ARG A 34 5.65 4.13 1.89
CA ARG A 34 5.22 3.60 0.58
C ARG A 34 4.16 2.53 0.71
N LEU A 35 4.30 1.64 1.69
CA LEU A 35 3.29 0.63 1.98
C LEU A 35 1.95 1.30 2.35
N ARG A 36 1.97 2.33 3.20
CA ARG A 36 0.81 3.16 3.52
C ARG A 36 0.16 3.73 2.27
N HIS A 37 0.95 4.43 1.43
CA HIS A 37 0.47 5.02 0.19
C HIS A 37 -0.20 3.98 -0.72
N ALA A 38 0.37 2.78 -0.80
CA ALA A 38 -0.19 1.70 -1.59
C ALA A 38 -1.49 1.15 -1.01
N MET A 39 -1.62 1.03 0.32
CA MET A 39 -2.88 0.64 0.97
C MET A 39 -3.98 1.66 0.71
N GLN A 40 -3.64 2.96 0.70
CA GLN A 40 -4.59 4.05 0.40
C GLN A 40 -5.17 4.00 -1.02
N GLN A 41 -4.54 3.26 -1.95
CA GLN A 41 -5.06 3.08 -3.32
C GLN A 41 -6.05 1.91 -3.44
N LEU A 42 -6.12 1.02 -2.43
CA LEU A 42 -6.97 -0.17 -2.50
C LEU A 42 -8.47 0.16 -2.62
N PRO A 43 -9.02 1.18 -1.92
CA PRO A 43 -10.43 1.55 -2.10
C PRO A 43 -10.76 2.03 -3.52
N GLU A 44 -9.87 2.80 -4.14
CA GLU A 44 -10.04 3.22 -5.53
C GLU A 44 -9.96 2.01 -6.48
N LEU A 45 -8.99 1.10 -6.25
CA LEU A 45 -8.84 -0.12 -7.03
C LEU A 45 -10.07 -1.03 -6.92
N GLU A 46 -10.66 -1.17 -5.73
CA GLU A 46 -11.92 -1.89 -5.51
C GLU A 46 -13.05 -1.28 -6.36
N SER A 47 -13.23 0.05 -6.30
CA SER A 47 -14.24 0.76 -7.10
C SER A 47 -14.06 0.53 -8.61
N LEU A 48 -12.82 0.65 -9.12
CA LEU A 48 -12.51 0.44 -10.53
C LEU A 48 -12.74 -1.01 -10.98
N THR A 49 -12.57 -1.98 -10.07
CA THR A 49 -12.71 -3.41 -10.36
C THR A 49 -14.11 -3.95 -10.07
N ALA A 50 -15.00 -3.17 -9.45
CA ALA A 50 -16.38 -3.58 -9.13
C ALA A 50 -17.24 -3.96 -10.34
N SER A 51 -16.91 -3.41 -11.53
CA SER A 51 -17.61 -3.72 -12.79
C SER A 51 -17.14 -5.01 -13.49
N LEU A 52 -16.11 -5.68 -12.96
CA LEU A 52 -15.56 -6.89 -13.55
C LEU A 52 -16.54 -8.05 -13.37
N THR A 53 -16.81 -8.78 -14.45
CA THR A 53 -17.73 -9.93 -14.46
C THR A 53 -17.03 -11.26 -14.69
N HIS A 54 -15.80 -11.25 -15.22
CA HIS A 54 -15.06 -12.47 -15.48
C HIS A 54 -14.64 -13.12 -14.15
N PRO A 55 -14.97 -14.41 -13.89
CA PRO A 55 -14.77 -15.03 -12.57
C PRO A 55 -13.34 -14.94 -12.04
N TYR A 56 -12.35 -15.15 -12.92
CA TYR A 56 -10.94 -15.03 -12.54
C TYR A 56 -10.54 -13.59 -12.14
N LEU A 57 -11.08 -12.58 -12.82
CA LEU A 57 -10.77 -11.18 -12.53
C LEU A 57 -11.44 -10.72 -11.23
N VAL A 58 -12.67 -11.17 -10.98
CA VAL A 58 -13.37 -10.94 -9.69
C VAL A 58 -12.56 -11.54 -8.54
N LYS A 59 -12.05 -12.77 -8.72
CA LYS A 59 -11.19 -13.40 -7.72
C LYS A 59 -9.90 -12.61 -7.46
N LEU A 60 -9.28 -12.07 -8.50
CA LEU A 60 -8.10 -11.21 -8.33
C LEU A 60 -8.42 -9.90 -7.61
N ALA A 61 -9.56 -9.28 -7.93
CA ALA A 61 -10.02 -8.06 -7.26
C ALA A 61 -10.22 -8.28 -5.75
N GLN A 62 -10.74 -9.44 -5.35
CA GLN A 62 -10.89 -9.80 -3.93
C GLN A 62 -9.57 -9.87 -3.16
N TYR A 63 -8.46 -10.24 -3.81
CA TYR A 63 -7.13 -10.22 -3.17
C TYR A 63 -6.59 -8.80 -2.95
N ALA A 64 -7.16 -7.82 -3.63
CA ALA A 64 -6.81 -6.41 -3.51
C ALA A 64 -7.89 -5.60 -2.76
N ALA A 65 -8.75 -6.28 -2.00
CA ALA A 65 -9.72 -5.61 -1.15
C ALA A 65 -9.02 -4.68 -0.13
N PRO A 66 -9.66 -3.57 0.27
CA PRO A 66 -9.11 -2.65 1.26
C PRO A 66 -8.72 -3.36 2.57
N ILE A 67 -7.60 -2.92 3.15
CA ILE A 67 -7.08 -3.46 4.42
C ILE A 67 -7.00 -2.30 5.42
N ASP A 68 -8.17 -1.81 5.83
CA ASP A 68 -8.33 -0.55 6.57
C ASP A 68 -7.52 -0.55 7.87
N GLU A 69 -7.55 -1.63 8.65
CA GLU A 69 -6.80 -1.73 9.92
C GLU A 69 -5.29 -1.50 9.74
N VAL A 70 -4.70 -2.03 8.67
CA VAL A 70 -3.28 -1.87 8.38
C VAL A 70 -3.00 -0.46 7.84
N CYS A 71 -3.89 0.07 7.00
CA CYS A 71 -3.78 1.43 6.48
C CYS A 71 -3.81 2.46 7.63
N GLU A 72 -4.82 2.37 8.50
CA GLU A 72 -4.99 3.22 9.68
C GLU A 72 -3.81 3.09 10.65
N LEU A 73 -3.30 1.87 10.87
CA LEU A 73 -2.12 1.66 11.68
C LEU A 73 -0.90 2.41 11.12
N LEU A 74 -0.67 2.35 9.81
CA LEU A 74 0.48 3.02 9.19
C LEU A 74 0.29 4.54 9.16
N GLU A 75 -0.94 5.02 8.97
CA GLU A 75 -1.28 6.45 9.03
C GLU A 75 -1.02 7.04 10.40
N ARG A 76 -1.48 6.37 11.46
CA ARG A 76 -1.31 6.85 12.84
C ARG A 76 0.09 6.63 13.39
N ALA A 77 0.83 5.63 12.91
CA ALA A 77 2.11 5.25 13.50
C ALA A 77 3.32 5.89 12.78
N ILE A 78 3.24 6.19 11.49
CA ILE A 78 4.40 6.64 10.69
C ILE A 78 4.17 8.07 10.23
N LYS A 79 5.15 8.97 10.44
CA LYS A 79 5.08 10.34 9.92
C LYS A 79 4.85 10.37 8.41
N GLU A 80 4.29 11.47 7.90
CA GLU A 80 4.02 11.60 6.46
C GLU A 80 5.28 11.41 5.62
N ASN A 81 6.37 12.08 6.02
CA ASN A 81 7.66 12.06 5.35
C ASN A 81 8.78 11.58 6.30
N PRO A 82 8.89 10.27 6.57
CA PRO A 82 9.87 9.78 7.52
C PRO A 82 11.30 9.82 6.93
N PRO A 83 12.34 9.91 7.78
CA PRO A 83 13.72 9.91 7.31
C PRO A 83 14.13 8.59 6.66
N VAL A 84 15.27 8.60 5.97
CA VAL A 84 15.78 7.41 5.27
C VAL A 84 16.19 6.31 6.25
N VAL A 85 16.70 6.71 7.42
CA VAL A 85 17.25 5.80 8.43
C VAL A 85 16.51 6.01 9.74
N ILE A 86 16.19 4.92 10.43
CA ILE A 86 15.47 4.95 11.71
C ILE A 86 16.26 5.65 12.84
N ARG A 87 17.59 5.65 12.75
CA ARG A 87 18.50 6.22 13.75
C ARG A 87 18.40 7.74 13.87
N ASP A 88 17.90 8.40 12.82
CA ASP A 88 17.74 9.86 12.80
C ASP A 88 16.54 10.34 13.62
N GLY A 89 15.77 9.41 14.20
CA GLY A 89 14.54 9.72 14.95
C GLY A 89 13.41 10.16 14.02
N GLY A 90 12.34 10.73 14.58
CA GLY A 90 11.26 11.35 13.77
C GLY A 90 10.49 10.40 12.83
N VAL A 91 10.51 9.08 13.10
CA VAL A 91 9.78 8.09 12.30
C VAL A 91 8.35 7.92 12.78
N ILE A 92 8.18 7.80 14.11
CA ILE A 92 6.87 7.58 14.73
C ILE A 92 6.13 8.91 14.82
N ALA A 93 4.83 8.91 14.48
CA ALA A 93 3.95 10.06 14.66
C ALA A 93 3.61 10.28 16.14
N GLU A 94 3.22 11.50 16.51
CA GLU A 94 2.85 11.86 17.89
C GLU A 94 1.43 11.42 18.24
#